data_AF-A0AAU5CBZ8-F1
#
_entry.id   AF-A0AAU5CBZ8-F1
#
_cell.length_a   1.000
_cell.length_b   1.000
_cell.length_c   1.000
_cell.angle_alpha   90.00
_cell.angle_beta   90.00
_cell.angle_gamma   90.00
#
_symmetry.space_group_name_H-M   'P 1'
#
loop_
_entity.id
_entity.type
_entity.pdbx_description
1 polymer ?
#
loop_
_entity_poly.entity_id
_entity_poly.type
_entity_poly.pdbx_seq_one_letter_code
_entity_poly.pdbx_strand_id
1 'polypeptide(L)'
;MCVLSAHGGTCVYCSREAESMDHLIPFADGGLDDLNNLVPACQRCNNKKRKRDPVVWHLMTSMAGEWRGDGTIRSGAGARGLSLRDLYLERHEEALGWLEHLEEVTAEVCDYDRQMWFLNRFFHLGYDRGQSSFWSATVALSVFHDTITKAHEQGFPKAEH
;
A
#
# COMPACT_ATOMS: atom_id res chain seq x y z
N MET A 1 4.83 -3.79 -13.82
CA MET A 1 5.78 -2.90 -13.14
C MET A 1 5.91 -3.42 -11.71
N CYS A 2 7.13 -3.60 -11.19
CA CYS A 2 7.39 -4.30 -9.91
C CYS A 2 6.47 -3.83 -8.76
N VAL A 3 6.20 -2.51 -8.70
CA VAL A 3 5.32 -1.86 -7.71
C VAL A 3 3.92 -2.48 -7.64
N LEU A 4 3.22 -2.66 -8.78
CA LEU A 4 1.83 -3.15 -8.78
C LEU A 4 1.71 -4.62 -8.35
N SER A 5 2.79 -5.39 -8.44
CA SER A 5 2.85 -6.78 -7.98
C SER A 5 3.37 -6.94 -6.55
N ALA A 6 3.84 -5.87 -5.92
CA ALA A 6 4.19 -5.87 -4.49
C ALA A 6 2.93 -6.04 -3.63
N HIS A 7 3.11 -6.40 -2.37
CA HIS A 7 2.02 -6.67 -1.43
C HIS A 7 0.98 -7.67 -2.00
N GLY A 8 1.47 -8.72 -2.66
CA GLY A 8 0.62 -9.72 -3.31
C GLY A 8 -0.32 -9.17 -4.40
N GLY A 9 0.01 -8.02 -5.00
CA GLY A 9 -0.83 -7.35 -6.00
C GLY A 9 -2.04 -6.61 -5.42
N THR A 10 -2.00 -6.32 -4.12
CA THR A 10 -3.08 -5.63 -3.41
C THR A 10 -2.67 -4.23 -2.97
N CYS A 11 -3.68 -3.37 -2.81
CA CYS A 11 -3.58 -2.02 -2.34
C CYS A 11 -3.12 -1.99 -0.88
N VAL A 12 -2.00 -1.33 -0.62
CA VAL A 12 -1.43 -1.21 0.74
C VAL A 12 -2.36 -0.55 1.76
N TYR A 13 -3.38 0.16 1.29
CA TYR A 13 -4.33 0.89 2.14
C TYR A 13 -5.59 0.13 2.49
N CYS A 14 -5.98 -0.88 1.71
CA CYS A 14 -7.28 -1.55 1.92
C CYS A 14 -7.31 -3.02 1.50
N SER A 15 -6.18 -3.57 1.06
CA SER A 15 -5.99 -4.96 0.63
C SER A 15 -6.90 -5.41 -0.53
N ARG A 16 -7.61 -4.48 -1.18
CA ARG A 16 -8.28 -4.73 -2.47
C ARG A 16 -7.25 -4.73 -3.59
N GLU A 17 -7.65 -5.15 -4.77
CA GLU A 17 -6.80 -5.11 -5.96
C GLU A 17 -6.08 -3.76 -6.16
N ALA A 18 -4.78 -3.83 -6.45
CA ALA A 18 -3.99 -2.66 -6.85
C ALA A 18 -4.25 -2.30 -8.32
N GLU A 19 -4.57 -1.03 -8.56
CA GLU A 19 -4.94 -0.52 -9.89
C GLU A 19 -4.00 0.60 -10.36
N SER A 20 -3.21 1.14 -9.44
CA SER A 20 -2.32 2.28 -9.63
C SER A 20 -1.16 2.22 -8.65
N MET A 21 -0.15 3.05 -8.89
CA MET A 21 0.89 3.32 -7.90
C MET A 21 0.53 4.64 -7.20
N ASP A 22 0.81 4.72 -5.91
CA ASP A 22 0.70 5.97 -5.16
C ASP A 22 2.08 6.38 -4.62
N HIS A 23 2.32 7.69 -4.60
CA HIS A 23 3.47 8.26 -3.93
C HIS A 23 3.18 8.38 -2.45
N LEU A 24 4.01 7.78 -1.58
CA LEU A 24 3.85 7.93 -0.13
C LEU A 24 3.92 9.41 0.26
N ILE A 25 5.02 10.06 -0.07
CA ILE A 25 5.16 11.51 0.01
C ILE A 25 4.66 12.12 -1.30
N PRO A 26 3.62 12.97 -1.29
CA PRO A 26 3.13 13.61 -2.50
C PRO A 26 4.22 14.46 -3.17
N PHE A 27 4.21 14.50 -4.51
CA PHE A 27 5.13 15.35 -5.27
C PHE A 27 5.06 16.83 -4.88
N ALA A 28 3.85 17.31 -4.55
CA ALA A 28 3.63 18.69 -4.10
C ALA A 28 4.34 19.03 -2.77
N ASP A 29 4.64 18.01 -1.96
CA ASP A 29 5.33 18.13 -0.67
C ASP A 29 6.80 17.70 -0.77
N GLY A 30 7.34 17.57 -1.99
CA GLY A 30 8.74 17.23 -2.26
C GLY A 30 9.02 15.73 -2.39
N GLY A 31 8.00 14.88 -2.50
CA GLY A 31 8.18 13.46 -2.75
C GLY A 31 8.81 13.14 -4.10
N LEU A 32 9.76 12.21 -4.12
CA LEU A 32 10.48 11.77 -5.33
C LEU A 32 9.65 10.74 -6.12
N ASP A 33 9.85 10.68 -7.44
CA ASP A 33 9.28 9.63 -8.29
C ASP A 33 10.17 8.37 -8.31
N ASP A 34 10.63 7.98 -7.12
CA ASP A 34 11.56 6.86 -6.91
C ASP A 34 10.82 5.66 -6.30
N LEU A 35 11.35 4.45 -6.51
CA LEU A 35 10.73 3.20 -6.07
C LEU A 35 10.52 3.13 -4.55
N ASN A 36 11.40 3.77 -3.76
CA ASN A 36 11.27 3.87 -2.31
C ASN A 36 10.12 4.79 -1.85
N ASN A 37 9.53 5.57 -2.76
CA ASN A 37 8.38 6.42 -2.50
C ASN A 37 7.10 5.88 -3.17
N LEU A 38 7.14 4.71 -3.81
CA LEU A 38 6.03 4.16 -4.58
C LEU A 38 5.48 2.89 -3.95
N VAL A 39 4.15 2.84 -3.80
CA VAL A 39 3.43 1.67 -3.28
C VAL A 39 2.24 1.29 -4.18
N PRO A 40 1.84 0.01 -4.19
CA PRO A 40 0.61 -0.42 -4.87
C PRO A 40 -0.63 0.14 -4.17
N ALA A 41 -1.53 0.76 -4.95
CA ALA A 41 -2.77 1.34 -4.44
C ALA A 41 -3.95 1.16 -5.42
N CYS A 42 -5.17 1.02 -4.89
CA CYS A 42 -6.38 1.11 -5.69
C CYS A 42 -6.72 2.57 -5.98
N GLN A 43 -7.42 2.83 -7.09
CA GLN A 43 -7.80 4.19 -7.51
C GLN A 43 -8.62 4.90 -6.44
N ARG A 44 -9.49 4.17 -5.73
CA ARG A 44 -10.32 4.73 -4.66
C ARG A 44 -9.50 5.27 -3.50
N CYS A 45 -8.49 4.54 -3.04
CA CYS A 45 -7.67 4.97 -1.91
C CYS A 45 -6.72 6.09 -2.33
N ASN A 46 -6.07 5.95 -3.49
CA ASN A 46 -5.20 6.98 -4.06
C ASN A 46 -5.95 8.33 -4.19
N ASN A 47 -7.14 8.32 -4.80
CA ASN A 47 -7.98 9.52 -4.94
C ASN A 47 -8.52 10.09 -3.61
N LYS A 48 -8.59 9.28 -2.55
CA LYS A 48 -9.00 9.72 -1.20
C LYS A 48 -7.84 10.33 -0.42
N LYS A 49 -6.66 9.71 -0.47
CA LYS A 49 -5.43 10.21 0.13
C LYS A 49 -5.09 11.58 -0.46
N ARG A 50 -5.08 11.68 -1.80
CA ARG A 50 -4.74 12.90 -2.56
C ARG A 50 -3.33 13.39 -2.15
N LYS A 51 -3.19 14.70 -1.94
CA LYS A 51 -1.96 15.39 -1.52
C LYS A 51 -1.74 15.32 -0.02
N ARG A 52 -2.05 14.19 0.62
CA ARG A 52 -1.77 13.99 2.04
C ARG A 52 -0.69 12.96 2.17
N ASP A 53 0.19 13.16 3.14
CA ASP A 53 1.07 12.10 3.59
C ASP A 53 0.24 10.95 4.17
N PRO A 54 0.79 9.72 4.15
CA PRO A 54 0.12 8.54 4.63
C PRO A 54 -0.40 8.70 6.07
N VAL A 55 0.40 9.23 6.99
CA VAL A 55 0.08 9.27 8.43
C VAL A 55 -1.09 10.20 8.70
N VAL A 56 -1.06 11.41 8.16
CA VAL A 56 -2.16 12.37 8.29
C VAL A 56 -3.43 11.79 7.69
N TRP A 57 -3.34 11.12 6.54
CA TRP A 57 -4.50 10.47 5.95
C TRP A 57 -5.05 9.36 6.85
N HIS A 58 -4.19 8.50 7.39
CA HIS A 58 -4.57 7.43 8.32
C HIS A 58 -5.30 7.99 9.54
N LEU A 59 -4.67 8.92 10.28
CA LEU A 59 -5.26 9.56 11.46
C LEU A 59 -6.58 10.25 11.16
N MET A 60 -6.67 10.99 10.04
CA MET A 60 -7.93 11.61 9.64
C MET A 60 -9.02 10.57 9.39
N THR A 61 -8.71 9.47 8.70
CA THR A 61 -9.70 8.44 8.39
C THR A 61 -10.09 7.59 9.59
N SER A 62 -9.16 7.32 10.52
CA SER A 62 -9.39 6.47 11.70
C SER A 62 -10.02 7.23 12.86
N MET A 63 -9.75 8.53 12.99
CA MET A 63 -10.37 9.37 14.01
C MET A 63 -11.70 9.99 13.57
N ALA A 64 -11.98 10.05 12.27
CA ALA A 64 -13.21 10.63 11.74
C ALA A 64 -14.45 9.87 12.25
N GLY A 65 -15.19 10.51 13.16
CA GLY A 65 -16.47 10.03 13.67
C GLY A 65 -16.42 9.34 15.04
N GLU A 66 -15.22 9.11 15.59
CA GLU A 66 -15.04 8.53 16.93
C GLU A 66 -15.10 9.56 18.05
N TRP A 67 -14.63 10.77 17.77
CA TRP A 67 -14.77 11.87 18.70
C TRP A 67 -16.20 12.40 18.68
N ARG A 68 -16.93 12.14 19.76
CA ARG A 68 -18.33 12.55 20.00
C ARG A 68 -18.48 12.98 21.45
N GLY A 69 -17.71 14.00 21.83
CA GLY A 69 -17.61 14.41 23.22
C GLY A 69 -18.64 15.41 23.69
N ASP A 70 -18.63 15.62 25.00
CA ASP A 70 -19.38 16.63 25.74
C ASP A 70 -18.84 18.07 25.55
N GLY A 71 -17.89 18.27 24.63
CA GLY A 71 -17.19 19.52 24.42
C GLY A 71 -15.88 19.66 25.21
N THR A 72 -15.44 18.64 25.95
CA THR A 72 -14.18 18.65 26.69
C THR A 72 -13.14 17.68 26.13
N ILE A 73 -11.86 17.96 26.33
CA ILE A 73 -10.76 17.06 25.94
C ILE A 73 -10.62 15.82 26.83
N ARG A 74 -11.36 15.75 27.95
CA ARG A 74 -11.16 14.74 28.99
C ARG A 74 -12.12 13.55 28.87
N SER A 75 -13.23 13.70 28.15
CA SER A 75 -14.30 12.68 28.09
C SER A 75 -15.08 12.75 26.77
N GLY A 76 -14.44 12.41 25.64
CA GLY A 76 -15.03 12.68 24.33
C GLY A 76 -15.10 11.56 23.31
N ALA A 77 -14.47 10.40 23.54
CA ALA A 77 -14.50 9.30 22.59
C ALA A 77 -15.76 8.42 22.71
N GLY A 78 -16.95 9.00 22.53
CA GLY A 78 -18.22 8.28 22.49
C GLY A 78 -18.41 7.30 23.65
N ALA A 79 -18.82 6.06 23.35
CA ALA A 79 -19.08 5.02 24.35
C ALA A 79 -17.84 4.52 25.11
N ARG A 80 -16.62 4.83 24.64
CA ARG A 80 -15.37 4.38 25.28
C ARG A 80 -14.91 5.29 26.42
N GLY A 81 -15.46 6.51 26.51
CA GLY A 81 -15.15 7.45 27.59
C GLY A 81 -13.70 7.93 27.64
N LEU A 82 -12.92 7.73 26.57
CA LEU A 82 -11.51 8.13 26.53
C LEU A 82 -11.34 9.65 26.41
N SER A 83 -10.23 10.13 26.95
CA SER A 83 -9.77 11.49 26.68
C SER A 83 -9.25 11.62 25.24
N LEU A 84 -9.14 12.85 24.74
CA LEU A 84 -8.57 13.09 23.41
C LEU A 84 -7.12 12.61 23.33
N ARG A 85 -6.39 12.71 24.45
CA ARG A 85 -5.01 12.23 24.56
C ARG A 85 -4.95 10.71 24.43
N ASP A 86 -5.80 9.99 25.13
CA ASP A 86 -5.78 8.52 25.11
C ASP A 86 -6.21 8.00 23.73
N LEU A 87 -7.23 8.61 23.12
CA LEU A 87 -7.61 8.32 21.74
C LEU A 87 -6.44 8.56 20.78
N TYR A 88 -5.72 9.68 20.90
CA TYR A 88 -4.55 9.96 20.06
C TYR A 88 -3.43 8.94 20.27
N LEU A 89 -3.16 8.54 21.51
CA LEU A 89 -2.11 7.56 21.80
C LEU A 89 -2.41 6.19 21.20
N GLU A 90 -3.66 5.71 21.30
CA GLU A 90 -4.06 4.47 20.63
C GLU A 90 -3.86 4.56 19.11
N ARG A 91 -4.28 5.67 18.50
CA ARG A 91 -4.12 5.88 17.04
C ARG A 91 -2.68 6.09 16.61
N HIS A 92 -1.83 6.60 17.51
CA HIS A 92 -0.42 6.74 17.27
C HIS A 92 0.24 5.35 17.15
N GLU A 93 -0.07 4.42 18.05
CA GLU A 93 0.43 3.05 17.97
C GLU A 93 -0.02 2.35 16.69
N GLU A 94 -1.29 2.50 16.28
CA GLU A 94 -1.77 2.01 14.98
C GLU A 94 -1.01 2.63 13.79
N ALA A 95 -0.74 3.93 13.85
CA ALA A 95 -0.01 4.63 12.79
C ALA A 95 1.44 4.16 12.68
N LEU A 96 2.10 3.82 13.80
CA LEU A 96 3.45 3.26 13.79
C LEU A 96 3.49 1.89 13.13
N GLY A 97 2.61 0.96 13.53
CA GLY A 97 2.55 -0.36 12.89
C GLY A 97 2.20 -0.28 11.41
N TRP A 98 1.41 0.71 11.01
CA TRP A 98 1.12 0.93 9.60
C TRP A 98 2.31 1.56 8.84
N LEU A 99 3.11 2.43 9.45
CA LEU A 99 4.37 2.91 8.86
C LEU A 99 5.37 1.78 8.65
N GLU A 100 5.51 0.87 9.63
CA GLU A 100 6.33 -0.34 9.51
C GLU A 100 5.89 -1.17 8.29
N HIS A 101 4.58 -1.39 8.12
CA HIS A 101 4.04 -2.07 6.94
C HIS A 101 4.38 -1.35 5.60
N LEU A 102 4.36 -0.02 5.58
CA LEU A 102 4.76 0.74 4.38
C LEU A 102 6.27 0.57 4.08
N GLU A 103 7.11 0.52 5.12
CA GLU A 103 8.54 0.28 4.98
C GLU A 103 8.82 -1.13 4.44
N GLU A 104 8.11 -2.15 4.92
CA GLU A 104 8.20 -3.53 4.41
C GLU A 104 7.81 -3.61 2.92
N VAL A 105 6.68 -3.00 2.53
CA VAL A 105 6.24 -2.99 1.13
C VAL A 105 7.21 -2.23 0.24
N THR A 106 7.74 -1.10 0.69
CA THR A 106 8.74 -0.35 -0.10
C THR A 106 10.08 -1.09 -0.19
N ALA A 107 10.47 -1.84 0.84
CA ALA A 107 11.62 -2.74 0.78
C ALA A 107 11.40 -3.86 -0.24
N GLU A 108 10.22 -4.48 -0.28
CA GLU A 108 9.84 -5.47 -1.31
C GLU A 108 9.91 -4.88 -2.73
N VAL A 109 9.42 -3.65 -2.92
CA VAL A 109 9.49 -2.93 -4.20
C VAL A 109 10.95 -2.65 -4.59
N CYS A 110 11.79 -2.28 -3.62
CA CYS A 110 13.20 -1.94 -3.80
C CYS A 110 14.11 -3.17 -3.93
N ASP A 111 13.62 -4.39 -3.66
CA ASP A 111 14.43 -5.60 -3.70
C ASP A 111 15.00 -5.87 -5.10
N TYR A 112 16.33 -5.97 -5.18
CA TYR A 112 17.06 -6.10 -6.44
C TYR A 112 16.70 -7.41 -7.15
N ASP A 113 16.65 -8.52 -6.44
CA ASP A 113 16.39 -9.83 -7.03
C ASP A 113 14.97 -9.92 -7.57
N ARG A 114 13.99 -9.35 -6.86
CA ARG A 114 12.61 -9.21 -7.32
C ARG A 114 12.50 -8.32 -8.55
N GLN A 115 13.20 -7.18 -8.56
CA GLN A 115 13.24 -6.30 -9.73
C GLN A 115 13.86 -7.01 -10.93
N MET A 116 14.98 -7.70 -10.73
CA MET A 116 15.66 -8.46 -11.78
C MET A 116 14.85 -9.65 -12.27
N TRP A 117 14.14 -10.35 -11.38
CA TRP A 117 13.18 -11.38 -11.76
C TRP A 117 12.08 -10.79 -12.63
N PHE A 118 11.50 -9.65 -12.21
CA PHE A 118 10.46 -8.98 -12.97
C PHE A 118 10.97 -8.56 -14.36
N LEU A 119 12.16 -7.95 -14.45
CA LEU A 119 12.76 -7.54 -15.71
C LEU A 119 13.07 -8.74 -16.62
N ASN A 120 13.69 -9.79 -16.08
CA ASN A 120 14.00 -11.01 -16.83
C ASN A 120 12.70 -11.64 -17.36
N ARG A 121 11.68 -11.80 -16.53
CA ARG A 121 10.39 -12.35 -16.94
C ARG A 121 9.67 -11.44 -17.95
N PHE A 122 9.70 -10.13 -17.73
CA PHE A 122 9.07 -9.12 -18.60
C PHE A 122 9.71 -9.09 -20.00
N PHE A 123 11.05 -9.16 -20.08
CA PHE A 123 11.78 -9.12 -21.35
C PHE A 123 11.91 -10.48 -22.04
N HIS A 124 12.03 -11.58 -21.29
CA HIS A 124 12.36 -12.89 -21.89
C HIS A 124 11.14 -13.80 -22.09
N LEU A 125 10.05 -13.60 -21.33
CA LEU A 125 8.90 -14.50 -21.34
C LEU A 125 7.61 -13.84 -21.84
N GLY A 126 7.73 -12.67 -22.47
CA GLY A 126 6.67 -12.03 -23.23
C GLY A 126 5.48 -11.63 -22.36
N TYR A 127 5.61 -10.52 -21.62
CA TYR A 127 4.41 -9.83 -21.17
C TYR A 127 3.76 -9.22 -22.42
N ASP A 128 2.58 -9.74 -22.81
CA ASP A 128 1.85 -9.23 -23.96
C ASP A 128 1.66 -7.72 -23.80
N ARG A 129 2.27 -6.93 -24.70
CA ARG A 129 2.01 -5.49 -24.83
C ARG A 129 0.67 -5.30 -25.56
N GLY A 130 -0.35 -6.00 -25.09
CA GLY A 130 -1.71 -5.83 -25.54
C GLY A 130 -2.02 -4.35 -25.53
N GLN A 131 -2.41 -3.85 -26.70
CA GLN A 131 -2.83 -2.49 -26.98
C GLN A 131 -3.52 -1.89 -25.74
N SER A 132 -3.09 -0.70 -25.33
CA SER A 132 -3.76 0.18 -24.35
C SER A 132 -4.95 -0.43 -23.57
N SER A 133 -4.77 -0.58 -22.25
CA SER A 133 -5.82 -0.76 -21.22
C SER A 133 -6.36 -2.20 -21.01
N PHE A 134 -6.96 -2.44 -19.83
CA PHE A 134 -7.97 -3.46 -19.51
C PHE A 134 -7.67 -4.76 -18.72
N TRP A 135 -6.47 -5.01 -18.18
CA TRP A 135 -6.29 -6.17 -17.28
C TRP A 135 -6.11 -5.74 -15.83
N SER A 136 -7.04 -6.18 -14.98
CA SER A 136 -6.95 -6.01 -13.53
C SER A 136 -5.84 -6.93 -12.99
N ALA A 137 -5.10 -6.52 -11.95
CA ALA A 137 -4.00 -7.30 -11.35
C ALA A 137 -4.41 -8.73 -10.96
N THR A 138 -5.67 -8.95 -10.59
CA THR A 138 -6.31 -10.24 -10.31
C THR A 138 -6.25 -11.16 -11.51
N VAL A 139 -6.50 -10.64 -12.70
CA VAL A 139 -6.47 -11.47 -13.91
C VAL A 139 -5.04 -11.76 -14.34
N ALA A 140 -4.12 -10.81 -14.17
CA ALA A 140 -2.71 -11.08 -14.36
C ALA A 140 -2.19 -12.15 -13.38
N LEU A 141 -2.54 -12.06 -12.09
CA LEU A 141 -2.17 -13.05 -11.07
C LEU A 141 -2.76 -14.43 -11.36
N SER A 142 -4.02 -14.50 -11.83
CA SER A 142 -4.67 -15.75 -12.24
C SER A 142 -3.98 -16.40 -13.45
N VAL A 143 -3.67 -15.61 -14.48
CA VAL A 143 -3.02 -16.09 -15.71
C VAL A 143 -1.59 -16.58 -15.44
N PHE A 144 -0.89 -15.97 -14.47
CA PHE A 144 0.51 -16.29 -14.17
C PHE A 144 0.71 -17.12 -12.89
N HIS A 145 -0.36 -17.61 -12.25
CA HIS A 145 -0.31 -18.35 -10.99
C HIS A 145 0.68 -19.52 -11.01
N ASP A 146 0.58 -20.40 -12.01
CA ASP A 146 1.45 -21.58 -12.14
C ASP A 146 2.93 -21.21 -12.38
N THR A 147 3.16 -20.05 -13.00
CA THR A 147 4.51 -19.54 -13.24
C THR A 147 5.13 -18.97 -11.96
N ILE A 148 4.33 -18.26 -11.17
CA ILE A 148 4.74 -17.70 -9.88
C ILE A 148 5.09 -18.85 -8.91
N THR A 149 4.26 -19.89 -8.86
CA THR A 149 4.51 -21.09 -8.04
C THR A 149 5.83 -21.78 -8.41
N LYS A 150 6.11 -21.96 -9.71
CA LYS A 150 7.40 -22.53 -10.16
C LYS A 150 8.60 -21.65 -9.86
N ALA A 151 8.44 -20.33 -9.86
CA ALA A 151 9.52 -19.42 -9.46
C ALA A 151 9.83 -19.56 -7.95
N HIS A 152 8.82 -19.72 -7.10
CA HIS A 152 9.04 -19.99 -5.67
C HIS A 152 9.81 -21.30 -5.44
N GLU A 153 9.53 -22.34 -6.23
CA GLU A 153 10.26 -23.61 -6.17
C GLU A 153 11.73 -23.49 -6.60
N GLN A 154 12.05 -22.48 -7.41
CA GLN A 154 13.42 -22.16 -7.86
C GLN A 154 14.19 -21.26 -6.89
N GLY A 155 13.61 -20.94 -5.73
CA GLY A 155 14.26 -20.14 -4.68
C GLY A 155 14.09 -18.63 -4.84
N PHE A 156 13.20 -18.18 -5.73
CA PHE A 156 12.84 -16.76 -5.79
C PHE A 156 12.01 -16.36 -4.56
N PRO A 157 12.24 -15.16 -3.99
CA PRO A 157 11.63 -14.74 -2.73
C PRO A 157 10.11 -14.67 -2.85
N LYS A 158 9.40 -15.13 -1.81
CA LYS A 158 7.95 -14.94 -1.68
C LYS A 158 7.69 -13.49 -1.25
N ALA A 159 6.58 -12.91 -1.69
CA ALA A 159 6.00 -11.78 -0.98
C ALA A 159 5.55 -12.31 0.38
N GLU A 160 6.33 -12.04 1.42
CA GLU A 160 5.96 -12.43 2.78
C GLU A 160 4.70 -11.63 3.20
N HIS A 161 3.78 -12.29 3.89
CA HIS A 161 2.43 -11.79 4.22
C HIS A 161 2.40 -11.03 5.52
#